data_AF-A0A819Q0S0-F1
#
_entry.id   AF-A0A819Q0S0-F1
#
_cell.length_a   1.000
_cell.length_b   1.000
_cell.length_c   1.000
_cell.angle_alpha   90.00
_cell.angle_beta   90.00
_cell.angle_gamma   90.00
#
_symmetry.space_group_name_H-M   'P 1'
#
loop_
_entity.id
_entity.type
_entity.pdbx_description
1 polymer ?
#
loop_
_entity_poly.entity_id
_entity_poly.type
_entity_poly.pdbx_seq_one_letter_code
_entity_poly.pdbx_strand_id
1 'polypeptide(L)'
;MKQQQQQHVILLMIIAMMVVNVYAEHLEVTIFPIRPKFGKTEEVVMKVKYTNKRDQTISIYNWCLQENELDDNLFEVTCDGIPVEYTGPCVKRREPKDEDMTLLPPGKTRVFHARLSTAYDMTKT
;
A
#
# COMPACT_ATOMS: atom_id res chain seq x y z
N MET A 1 31.33 29.88 -45.02
CA MET A 1 32.11 29.84 -43.78
C MET A 1 31.45 30.76 -42.76
N LYS A 2 30.59 30.21 -41.89
CA LYS A 2 29.91 30.97 -40.82
C LYS A 2 30.08 30.19 -39.50
N GLN A 3 31.05 30.68 -38.74
CA GLN A 3 31.05 30.88 -37.29
C GLN A 3 30.19 29.93 -36.43
N GLN A 4 30.88 29.04 -35.71
CA GLN A 4 30.45 28.42 -34.47
C GLN A 4 30.03 29.50 -33.45
N GLN A 5 28.85 29.34 -32.83
CA GLN A 5 28.51 30.03 -31.60
C GLN A 5 27.77 29.09 -30.65
N GLN A 6 28.56 28.59 -29.69
CA GLN A 6 28.26 28.29 -28.30
C GLN A 6 27.00 27.48 -27.93
N GLN A 7 27.31 26.27 -27.47
CA GLN A 7 26.48 25.40 -26.67
C GLN A 7 26.10 26.06 -25.33
N HIS A 8 24.81 26.13 -25.02
CA HIS A 8 24.34 26.11 -23.63
C HIS A 8 23.62 24.79 -23.41
N VAL A 9 24.32 23.90 -22.69
CA VAL A 9 23.79 22.67 -22.13
C VAL A 9 22.75 23.06 -21.07
N ILE A 10 21.46 22.86 -21.36
CA ILE A 10 20.41 22.82 -20.34
C ILE A 10 20.09 21.35 -20.12
N LEU A 11 20.78 20.75 -19.16
CA LEU A 11 20.48 19.43 -18.63
C LEU A 11 19.25 19.54 -17.72
N LEU A 12 18.05 19.37 -18.30
CA LEU A 12 16.85 19.10 -17.52
C LEU A 12 16.95 17.67 -16.99
N MET A 13 17.49 17.50 -15.79
CA MET A 13 17.32 16.27 -15.01
C MET A 13 15.83 16.12 -14.66
N ILE A 14 15.10 15.39 -15.49
CA ILE A 14 13.84 14.78 -15.09
C ILE A 14 14.20 13.77 -14.01
N ILE A 15 13.95 14.11 -12.74
CA ILE A 15 13.91 13.13 -11.66
C ILE A 15 12.76 12.20 -12.00
N ALA A 16 13.08 11.06 -12.60
CA ALA A 16 12.15 9.95 -12.70
C ALA A 16 11.80 9.54 -11.26
N MET A 17 10.57 9.79 -10.86
CA MET A 17 9.99 9.18 -9.67
C MET A 17 9.99 7.67 -9.95
N MET A 18 10.98 6.95 -9.42
CA MET A 18 10.97 5.49 -9.43
C MET A 18 9.73 5.06 -8.64
N VAL A 19 8.69 4.66 -9.36
CA VAL A 19 7.65 3.83 -8.77
C VAL A 19 8.32 2.49 -8.53
N VAL A 20 8.60 2.19 -7.27
CA VAL A 20 9.16 0.90 -6.88
C VAL A 20 8.04 -0.13 -7.04
N ASN A 21 8.03 -0.87 -8.16
CA ASN A 21 7.18 -2.03 -8.26
C ASN A 21 7.78 -3.11 -7.35
N VAL A 22 7.16 -3.35 -6.19
CA VAL A 22 7.45 -4.54 -5.39
C VAL A 22 6.86 -5.73 -6.15
N TYR A 23 7.71 -6.51 -6.82
CA TYR A 23 7.30 -7.70 -7.54
C TYR A 23 7.00 -8.84 -6.55
N ALA A 24 5.82 -8.84 -5.94
CA ALA A 24 5.09 -10.09 -5.83
C ALA A 24 4.58 -10.38 -7.24
N GLU A 25 5.43 -10.94 -8.12
CA GLU A 25 5.20 -11.01 -9.58
C GLU A 25 3.80 -11.53 -9.98
N HIS A 26 3.12 -12.19 -9.06
CA HIS A 26 1.86 -12.83 -9.31
C HIS A 26 0.75 -12.52 -8.30
N LEU A 27 0.97 -11.62 -7.35
CA LEU A 27 -0.07 -11.09 -6.47
C LEU A 27 -0.08 -9.57 -6.62
N GLU A 28 -1.05 -9.07 -7.37
CA GLU A 28 -1.26 -7.63 -7.54
C GLU A 28 -2.03 -7.10 -6.32
N VAL A 29 -1.43 -6.13 -5.63
CA VAL A 29 -2.08 -5.40 -4.53
C VAL A 29 -2.30 -3.97 -4.97
N THR A 30 -3.55 -3.50 -4.93
CA THR A 30 -3.89 -2.11 -5.24
C THR A 30 -4.65 -1.50 -4.08
N ILE A 31 -4.32 -0.24 -3.77
CA ILE A 31 -4.87 0.48 -2.62
C ILE A 31 -5.53 1.75 -3.13
N PHE A 32 -6.78 1.98 -2.74
CA PHE A 32 -7.54 3.17 -3.12
C PHE A 32 -8.28 3.73 -1.90
N PRO A 33 -8.38 5.05 -1.73
CA PRO A 33 -9.26 5.58 -0.71
C PRO A 33 -10.71 5.25 -1.06
N ILE A 34 -11.55 4.96 -0.05
CA ILE A 34 -12.98 4.66 -0.32
C ILE A 34 -13.75 5.86 -0.86
N ARG A 35 -13.20 7.07 -0.69
CA ARG A 35 -13.74 8.34 -1.15
C ARG A 35 -12.60 9.33 -1.45
N PRO A 36 -12.82 10.35 -2.28
CA PRO A 36 -11.71 11.19 -2.78
C PRO A 36 -11.13 12.16 -1.75
N LYS A 37 -11.86 12.49 -0.70
CA LYS A 37 -11.44 13.45 0.35
C LYS A 37 -11.98 13.02 1.70
N PHE A 38 -11.23 13.36 2.74
CA PHE A 38 -11.59 13.11 4.12
C PHE A 38 -11.70 14.42 4.90
N GLY A 39 -12.80 14.60 5.64
CA GLY A 39 -12.97 15.65 6.63
C GLY A 39 -12.22 15.33 7.93
N LYS A 40 -12.04 16.34 8.78
CA LYS A 40 -11.19 16.26 9.99
C LYS A 40 -11.61 15.21 11.01
N THR A 41 -12.89 14.84 11.04
CA THR A 41 -13.47 13.91 12.03
C THR A 41 -13.90 12.59 11.40
N GLU A 42 -13.66 12.41 10.11
CA GLU A 42 -14.12 11.22 9.40
C GLU A 42 -13.03 10.16 9.36
N GLU A 43 -13.42 8.89 9.46
CA GLU A 43 -12.46 7.80 9.36
C GLU A 43 -11.78 7.77 7.99
N VAL A 44 -10.46 7.56 8.04
CA VAL A 44 -9.63 7.32 6.85
C VAL A 44 -9.63 5.83 6.57
N VAL A 45 -10.35 5.44 5.53
CA VAL A 45 -10.51 4.04 5.14
C VAL A 45 -10.00 3.83 3.72
N MET A 46 -9.15 2.82 3.57
CA MET A 46 -8.56 2.42 2.31
C MET A 46 -9.13 1.08 1.87
N LYS A 47 -9.55 1.00 0.62
CA LYS A 47 -9.90 -0.24 -0.06
C LYS A 47 -8.62 -0.89 -0.59
N VAL A 48 -8.31 -2.07 -0.08
CA VAL A 48 -7.17 -2.87 -0.51
C VAL A 48 -7.68 -4.03 -1.35
N LYS A 49 -7.18 -4.17 -2.57
CA LYS A 49 -7.55 -5.27 -3.48
C LYS A 49 -6.35 -6.16 -3.69
N TYR A 50 -6.49 -7.43 -3.35
CA TYR A 50 -5.53 -8.50 -3.62
C TYR A 50 -6.01 -9.30 -4.81
N THR A 51 -5.22 -9.38 -5.88
CA THR A 51 -5.58 -10.11 -7.10
C THR A 51 -4.52 -11.14 -7.41
N ASN A 52 -4.90 -12.42 -7.43
CA ASN A 52 -4.02 -13.50 -7.86
C ASN A 52 -3.89 -13.49 -9.39
N LYS A 53 -2.67 -13.25 -9.87
CA LYS A 53 -2.29 -13.28 -11.29
C LYS A 53 -1.66 -14.60 -11.73
N ARG A 54 -1.48 -15.56 -10.82
CA ARG A 54 -1.08 -16.93 -11.17
C ARG A 54 -2.23 -17.69 -11.81
N ASP A 55 -1.84 -18.76 -12.49
CA ASP A 55 -2.70 -19.87 -12.94
C ASP A 55 -2.95 -20.90 -11.83
N GLN A 56 -2.38 -20.72 -10.64
CA GLN A 56 -2.53 -21.57 -9.46
C GLN A 56 -3.12 -20.83 -8.26
N THR A 57 -3.81 -21.55 -7.39
CA THR A 57 -4.28 -21.00 -6.10
C THR A 57 -3.10 -20.58 -5.26
N ILE A 58 -3.17 -19.39 -4.66
CA ILE A 58 -2.18 -18.92 -3.68
C ILE A 58 -2.81 -18.87 -2.29
N SER A 59 -2.00 -19.06 -1.26
CA SER A 59 -2.39 -18.87 0.13
C SER A 59 -1.88 -17.52 0.62
N ILE A 60 -2.75 -16.74 1.27
CA ILE A 60 -2.41 -15.45 1.86
C ILE A 60 -2.71 -15.53 3.35
N TYR A 61 -1.78 -15.09 4.20
CA TYR A 61 -2.05 -14.97 5.63
C TYR A 61 -3.22 -14.04 5.88
N ASN A 62 -4.18 -14.48 6.71
CA ASN A 62 -5.32 -13.67 7.12
C ASN A 62 -4.86 -12.35 7.77
N TRP A 63 -3.71 -12.37 8.44
CA TRP A 63 -3.09 -11.22 9.08
C TRP A 63 -2.63 -10.15 8.09
N CYS A 64 -2.41 -10.48 6.82
CA CYS A 64 -2.12 -9.48 5.78
C CYS A 64 -3.40 -8.88 5.19
N LEU A 65 -4.52 -9.59 5.26
CA LEU A 65 -5.77 -9.17 4.63
C LEU A 65 -6.52 -8.12 5.47
N GLN A 66 -6.34 -8.15 6.80
CA GLN A 66 -6.85 -7.16 7.75
C GLN A 66 -8.32 -6.77 7.46
N GLU A 67 -9.22 -7.75 7.55
CA GLU A 67 -10.65 -7.54 7.23
C GLU A 67 -11.36 -6.55 8.18
N ASN A 68 -10.74 -6.25 9.33
CA ASN A 68 -11.30 -5.44 10.42
C ASN A 68 -10.31 -4.35 10.88
N GLU A 69 -10.02 -4.27 12.17
CA GLU A 69 -9.02 -3.37 12.75
C GLU A 69 -7.61 -3.87 12.46
N LEU A 70 -6.68 -2.93 12.28
CA LEU A 70 -5.27 -3.27 12.10
C LEU A 70 -4.69 -3.81 13.40
N ASP A 71 -4.14 -5.01 13.32
CA ASP A 71 -3.44 -5.67 14.43
C ASP A 71 -1.91 -5.79 14.21
N ASP A 72 -1.43 -5.10 13.18
CA ASP A 72 -0.02 -4.96 12.81
C ASP A 72 0.23 -3.71 11.95
N ASN A 73 1.48 -3.25 11.90
CA ASN A 73 1.89 -2.08 11.12
C ASN A 73 2.19 -2.48 9.66
N LEU A 74 1.14 -2.60 8.84
CA LEU A 74 1.24 -3.06 7.45
C LEU A 74 1.36 -1.94 6.41
N PHE A 75 1.12 -0.69 6.80
CA PHE A 75 1.09 0.44 5.87
C PHE A 75 2.20 1.44 6.21
N GLU A 76 2.90 1.90 5.17
CA GLU A 76 3.68 3.12 5.27
C GLU A 76 2.74 4.30 5.03
N VAL A 77 2.57 5.14 6.06
CA VAL A 77 1.69 6.30 6.01
C VAL A 77 2.53 7.55 6.20
N THR A 78 2.37 8.52 5.30
CA THR A 78 3.04 9.81 5.36
C THR A 78 2.06 10.95 5.19
N CYS A 79 2.24 12.03 5.94
CA CYS A 79 1.54 13.30 5.74
C CYS A 79 2.58 14.38 5.40
N ASP A 80 2.44 15.05 4.25
CA ASP A 80 3.41 16.03 3.75
C ASP A 80 4.87 15.55 3.76
N GLY A 81 5.07 14.26 3.47
CA GLY A 81 6.38 13.60 3.47
C GLY A 81 6.91 13.22 4.85
N ILE A 82 6.18 13.50 5.93
CA ILE A 82 6.53 13.11 7.30
C ILE A 82 5.82 11.79 7.63
N PRO A 83 6.56 10.76 8.11
CA PRO A 83 5.95 9.51 8.55
C PRO A 83 4.92 9.73 9.66
N VAL A 84 3.77 9.08 9.52
CA VAL A 84 2.72 9.05 10.54
C VAL A 84 2.95 7.84 11.44
N GLU A 85 2.92 8.06 12.75
CA GLU A 85 3.17 7.03 13.76
C GLU A 85 2.04 5.99 13.79
N TYR A 86 2.39 4.71 13.81
CA TYR A 86 1.46 3.62 14.09
C TYR A 86 1.22 3.50 15.60
N THR A 87 -0.03 3.62 16.01
CA THR A 87 -0.49 3.56 17.40
C THR A 87 -1.37 2.35 17.69
N GLY A 88 -1.58 1.49 16.70
CA GLY A 88 -2.36 0.26 16.85
C GLY A 88 -1.63 -0.84 17.63
N PRO A 89 -2.30 -1.96 17.92
CA PRO A 89 -1.68 -3.11 18.55
C PRO A 89 -0.65 -3.77 17.63
N CYS A 90 0.35 -4.42 18.25
CA CYS A 90 1.29 -5.29 17.55
C CYS A 90 1.15 -6.70 18.14
N VAL A 91 0.40 -7.56 17.44
CA VAL A 91 0.01 -8.87 17.98
C VAL A 91 1.12 -9.90 17.76
N LYS A 92 1.62 -10.48 18.86
CA LYS A 92 2.50 -11.66 18.79
C LYS A 92 1.67 -12.90 18.39
N ARG A 93 2.12 -13.63 17.37
CA ARG A 93 1.39 -14.76 16.81
C ARG A 93 2.15 -16.07 16.98
N ARG A 94 1.41 -17.18 17.04
CA ARG A 94 2.00 -18.54 16.94
C ARG A 94 2.50 -18.78 15.53
N GLU A 95 3.25 -19.87 15.33
CA GLU A 95 3.55 -20.35 13.98
C GLU A 95 2.24 -20.54 13.19
N PRO A 96 2.14 -20.03 11.95
CA PRO A 96 0.93 -20.12 11.17
C PRO A 96 0.53 -21.56 10.85
N LYS A 97 -0.77 -21.79 10.72
CA LYS A 97 -1.37 -23.06 10.28
C LYS A 97 -2.30 -22.78 9.09
N ASP A 98 -2.81 -23.84 8.47
CA ASP A 98 -3.73 -23.73 7.35
C ASP A 98 -4.98 -22.89 7.66
N GLU A 99 -5.45 -22.88 8.92
CA GLU A 99 -6.57 -22.04 9.36
C GLU A 99 -6.26 -20.53 9.35
N ASP A 100 -4.99 -20.15 9.37
CA ASP A 100 -4.54 -18.75 9.30
C ASP A 100 -4.38 -18.25 7.86
N MET A 101 -4.74 -19.08 6.88
CA MET A 101 -4.57 -18.81 5.46
C MET A 101 -5.91 -18.65 4.76
N THR A 102 -6.01 -17.64 3.91
CA THR A 102 -7.06 -17.50 2.91
C THR A 102 -6.54 -17.97 1.57
N LEU A 103 -7.25 -18.92 0.97
CA LEU A 103 -7.00 -19.36 -0.39
C LEU A 103 -7.57 -18.35 -1.39
N LEU A 104 -6.71 -17.88 -2.30
CA LEU A 104 -7.08 -17.02 -3.40
C LEU A 104 -6.89 -17.78 -4.73
N PRO A 105 -7.98 -18.27 -5.35
CA PRO A 105 -7.89 -19.02 -6.60
C PRO A 105 -7.32 -18.19 -7.77
N PRO A 106 -6.90 -18.83 -8.88
CA PRO A 106 -6.40 -18.16 -10.07
C PRO A 106 -7.33 -17.06 -10.59
N GLY A 107 -6.79 -15.89 -10.91
CA GLY A 107 -7.53 -14.76 -11.45
C GLY A 107 -8.56 -14.13 -10.49
N LYS A 108 -8.64 -14.57 -9.23
CA LYS A 108 -9.60 -14.01 -8.27
C LYS A 108 -9.03 -12.79 -7.56
N THR A 109 -9.93 -11.86 -7.26
CA THR A 109 -9.68 -10.70 -6.43
C THR A 109 -10.42 -10.84 -5.10
N ARG A 110 -9.78 -10.42 -4.01
CA ARG A 110 -10.39 -10.17 -2.71
C ARG A 110 -10.21 -8.70 -2.36
N VAL A 111 -11.19 -8.15 -1.65
CA VAL A 111 -11.25 -6.72 -1.33
C VAL A 111 -11.47 -6.57 0.17
N PHE A 112 -10.65 -5.72 0.79
CA PHE A 112 -10.70 -5.43 2.22
C PHE A 112 -10.70 -3.92 2.46
N HIS A 113 -11.17 -3.51 3.63
CA HIS A 113 -11.26 -2.12 4.03
C HIS A 113 -10.36 -1.89 5.24
N ALA A 114 -9.17 -1.36 5.02
CA ALA A 114 -8.24 -1.00 6.08
C ALA A 114 -8.63 0.37 6.65
N ARG A 115 -8.97 0.40 7.94
CA ARG A 115 -9.25 1.65 8.67
C ARG A 115 -7.93 2.19 9.24
N LEU A 116 -7.33 3.18 8.57
CA LEU A 116 -6.02 3.71 8.97
C LEU A 116 -6.13 4.62 10.19
N SER A 117 -7.16 5.47 10.25
CA SER A 117 -7.33 6.44 11.34
C SER A 117 -7.58 5.81 12.72
N THR A 118 -7.79 4.49 12.80
CA THR A 118 -7.92 3.78 14.09
C THR A 118 -6.57 3.33 14.65
N ALA A 119 -5.52 3.30 13.82
CA ALA A 119 -4.23 2.72 14.17
C ALA A 119 -3.02 3.59 13.78
N TYR A 120 -3.24 4.76 13.17
CA TYR A 120 -2.22 5.75 12.88
C TYR A 120 -2.62 7.10 13.48
N ASP A 121 -1.68 7.84 14.10
CA ASP A 121 -1.93 9.18 14.64
C ASP A 121 -2.04 10.22 13.51
N MET A 122 -3.22 10.29 12.90
CA MET A 122 -3.52 11.21 11.80
C MET A 122 -4.00 12.59 12.28
N THR A 123 -3.85 12.91 13.58
CA THR A 123 -4.32 14.20 14.13
C THR A 123 -3.38 15.36 13.82
N LYS A 124 -2.13 15.05 13.50
CA LYS A 124 -1.09 16.01 13.11
C LYS A 124 -1.10 16.16 11.59
N THR A 125 -2.04 16.96 11.09
CA THR A 125 -2.12 17.44 9.70
C THR A 125 -1.82 18.93 9.64
#